data_AF-A0A1A8UZZ5-F1
#
_entry.id   AF-A0A1A8UZZ5-F1
#
_cell.length_a   1.000
_cell.length_b   1.000
_cell.length_c   1.000
_cell.angle_alpha   90.00
_cell.angle_beta   90.00
_cell.angle_gamma   90.00
#
_symmetry.space_group_name_H-M   'P 1'
#
loop_
_entity.id
_entity.type
_entity.pdbx_description
1 polymer ?
#
loop_
_entity_poly.entity_id
_entity_poly.type
_entity_poly.pdbx_seq_one_letter_code
_entity_poly.pdbx_strand_id
1 'polypeptide(L)'
;DCMWVLTSSSNPTLLQLLTEPSQGQVAILPVGRACSALLVDPQQHRVVLQLLDSLMSREQDVLENVILEDSSSSVDVWDQVASRCSDLNRADLSRAIRSILLRQNGTGVLSSDPDGARLMEHVFL
;
A
#
# COMPACT_ATOMS: atom_id res chain seq x y z
N ASP A 1 -2.09 22.46 -6.02
CA ASP A 1 -2.36 21.03 -6.04
C ASP A 1 -1.10 20.30 -5.57
N CYS A 2 -1.15 19.63 -4.42
CA CYS A 2 0.01 18.94 -3.85
C CYS A 2 0.41 17.69 -4.67
N MET A 3 -0.53 17.09 -5.43
CA MET A 3 -0.22 15.99 -6.34
C MET A 3 0.71 16.43 -7.46
N TRP A 4 0.52 17.63 -8.00
CA TRP A 4 1.38 18.15 -9.06
C TRP A 4 2.83 18.35 -8.59
N VAL A 5 3.01 18.87 -7.37
CA VAL A 5 4.33 19.06 -6.74
C VAL A 5 5.02 17.71 -6.52
N LEU A 6 4.28 16.68 -6.09
CA LEU A 6 4.80 15.32 -5.96
C LEU A 6 5.22 14.72 -7.30
N THR A 7 4.35 14.75 -8.31
CA THR A 7 4.68 14.22 -9.65
C THR A 7 5.84 14.95 -10.32
N SER A 8 6.07 16.20 -9.95
CA SER A 8 7.15 17.04 -10.49
C SER A 8 8.45 16.98 -9.68
N SER A 9 8.46 16.31 -8.52
CA SER A 9 9.64 16.22 -7.65
C SER A 9 9.97 14.78 -7.28
N SER A 10 11.19 14.34 -7.60
CA SER A 10 11.69 12.99 -7.24
C SER A 10 12.28 12.94 -5.82
N ASN A 11 11.73 13.73 -4.89
CA ASN A 11 12.30 13.87 -3.56
C ASN A 11 11.56 12.97 -2.54
N PRO A 12 12.19 11.90 -2.03
CA PRO A 12 11.57 10.98 -1.07
C PRO A 12 11.24 11.65 0.27
N THR A 13 11.98 12.68 0.68
CA THR A 13 11.72 13.43 1.91
C THR A 13 10.48 14.30 1.80
N LEU A 14 10.21 14.87 0.61
CA LEU A 14 8.95 15.57 0.36
C LEU A 14 7.77 14.61 0.37
N LEU A 15 7.94 13.42 -0.20
CA LEU A 15 6.93 12.38 -0.14
C LEU A 15 6.62 12.02 1.31
N GLN A 16 7.64 11.70 2.12
CA GLN A 16 7.48 11.42 3.54
C GLN A 16 6.78 12.55 4.29
N LEU A 17 7.21 13.80 4.11
CA LEU A 17 6.59 14.96 4.77
C LEU A 17 5.11 15.14 4.42
N LEU A 18 4.71 14.78 3.19
CA LEU A 18 3.32 14.90 2.74
C LEU A 18 2.47 13.71 3.16
N THR A 19 3.09 12.54 3.38
CA THR A 19 2.42 11.29 3.76
C THR A 19 2.46 10.98 5.26
N GLU A 20 3.37 11.58 6.03
CA GLU A 20 3.46 11.39 7.48
C GLU A 20 2.50 12.34 8.21
N PRO A 21 1.71 11.84 9.18
CA PRO A 21 0.91 12.70 10.04
C PRO A 21 1.81 13.54 10.95
N SER A 22 1.51 14.83 11.10
CA SER A 22 2.29 15.74 11.95
C SER A 22 1.45 16.21 13.15
N GLN A 23 1.94 15.99 14.36
CA GLN A 23 1.37 16.45 15.65
C GLN A 23 -0.17 16.52 15.73
N GLY A 24 -0.85 15.40 15.45
CA GLY A 24 -2.31 15.28 15.57
C GLY A 24 -3.11 15.73 14.34
N GLN A 25 -2.44 16.08 13.23
CA GLN A 25 -3.07 16.28 11.93
C GLN A 25 -2.92 15.03 11.05
N VAL A 26 -3.98 14.76 10.28
CA VAL A 26 -3.97 13.75 9.21
C VAL A 26 -2.91 14.14 8.19
N ALA A 27 -2.25 13.14 7.58
CA ALA A 27 -1.33 13.35 6.48
C ALA A 27 -1.93 14.29 5.41
N ILE A 28 -1.10 15.18 4.86
CA ILE A 28 -1.53 16.14 3.83
C ILE A 28 -2.01 15.40 2.58
N LEU A 29 -1.46 14.22 2.32
CA LEU A 29 -1.75 13.44 1.14
C LEU A 29 -1.96 11.94 1.47
N PRO A 30 -3.00 11.30 0.90
CA PRO A 30 -3.25 9.86 1.07
C PRO A 30 -2.09 9.04 0.50
N VAL A 31 -1.45 8.21 1.31
CA VAL A 31 -0.22 7.49 0.92
C VAL A 31 -0.47 6.57 -0.27
N GLY A 32 -1.59 5.84 -0.29
CA GLY A 32 -1.99 4.97 -1.37
C GLY A 32 -2.15 5.73 -2.69
N ARG A 33 -2.81 6.91 -2.67
CA ARG A 33 -2.94 7.76 -3.87
C ARG A 33 -1.61 8.38 -4.30
N ALA A 34 -0.74 8.77 -3.36
CA ALA A 34 0.60 9.25 -3.66
C ALA A 34 1.40 8.20 -4.44
N CYS A 35 1.46 6.99 -3.87
CA CYS A 35 2.15 5.85 -4.45
C CYS A 35 1.55 5.48 -5.81
N SER A 36 0.22 5.35 -5.89
CA SER A 36 -0.46 5.00 -7.15
C SER A 36 -0.21 6.03 -8.26
N ALA A 37 -0.18 7.32 -7.95
CA ALA A 37 0.06 8.36 -8.95
C ALA A 37 1.52 8.39 -9.40
N LEU A 38 2.47 8.22 -8.48
CA LEU A 38 3.90 8.24 -8.78
C LEU A 38 4.34 6.97 -9.53
N LEU A 39 3.74 5.81 -9.24
CA LEU A 39 4.06 4.56 -9.94
C LEU A 39 3.68 4.56 -11.43
N VAL A 40 2.96 5.58 -11.92
CA VAL A 40 2.71 5.79 -13.35
C VAL A 40 3.99 6.18 -14.10
N ASP A 41 4.91 6.90 -13.45
CA ASP A 41 6.16 7.36 -14.05
C ASP A 41 7.33 6.43 -13.65
N PRO A 42 8.02 5.77 -14.61
CA PRO A 42 9.20 4.95 -14.35
C PRO A 42 10.32 5.66 -13.58
N GLN A 43 10.47 6.98 -13.74
CA GLN A 43 11.50 7.74 -13.02
C GLN A 43 11.22 7.82 -11.52
N GLN A 44 9.95 7.70 -11.13
CA GLN A 44 9.49 7.82 -9.74
C GLN A 44 9.40 6.47 -9.02
N HIS A 45 9.50 5.35 -9.75
CA HIS A 45 9.44 3.99 -9.18
C HIS A 45 10.41 3.83 -8.02
N ARG A 46 11.66 4.28 -8.17
CA ARG A 46 12.68 4.17 -7.13
C ARG A 46 12.29 4.91 -5.86
N VAL A 47 11.72 6.11 -5.98
CA VAL A 47 11.33 6.95 -4.84
C VAL A 47 10.19 6.28 -4.06
N VAL A 48 9.19 5.75 -4.77
CA VAL A 48 8.07 5.04 -4.14
C VAL A 48 8.53 3.76 -3.47
N LEU A 49 9.37 2.95 -4.12
CA LEU A 49 9.89 1.73 -3.54
C LEU A 49 10.73 2.01 -2.29
N GLN A 50 11.57 3.05 -2.30
CA GLN A 50 12.33 3.48 -1.12
C GLN A 50 11.42 3.94 0.03
N LEU A 51 10.33 4.63 -0.26
CA LEU A 51 9.34 4.98 0.76
C LEU A 51 8.75 3.72 1.37
N LEU A 52 8.20 2.82 0.55
CA LEU A 52 7.54 1.62 1.04
C LEU A 52 8.53 0.71 1.81
N ASP A 53 9.79 0.64 1.38
CA ASP A 53 10.86 -0.04 2.10
C ASP A 53 11.15 0.59 3.45
N SER A 54 11.16 1.92 3.52
CA SER A 54 11.34 2.63 4.80
C SER A 54 10.18 2.34 5.76
N LEU A 55 8.97 2.15 5.24
CA LEU A 55 7.79 1.79 6.05
C LEU A 55 7.80 0.32 6.48
N MET A 56 8.29 -0.59 5.63
CA MET A 56 8.45 -2.00 5.97
C MET A 56 9.60 -2.28 6.94
N SER A 57 10.67 -1.50 6.88
CA SER A 57 11.89 -1.69 7.69
C SER A 57 11.86 -0.99 9.04
N ARG A 58 10.96 -0.01 9.22
CA ARG A 58 10.64 0.55 10.54
C ARG A 58 9.94 -0.52 11.39
N GLU A 59 9.73 -0.21 12.67
CA GLU A 59 9.12 -1.12 13.65
C GLU A 59 7.94 -1.92 13.08
N GLN A 60 7.74 -3.12 13.63
CA GLN A 60 6.65 -3.99 13.23
C GLN A 60 5.33 -3.20 13.24
N ASP A 61 4.59 -3.31 12.15
CA ASP A 61 3.26 -2.70 11.94
C ASP A 61 3.23 -1.24 11.45
N VAL A 62 4.36 -0.57 11.17
CA VAL A 62 4.32 0.80 10.60
C VAL A 62 3.64 0.86 9.24
N LEU A 63 3.99 -0.04 8.32
CA LEU A 63 3.30 -0.13 7.02
C LEU A 63 1.81 -0.46 7.18
N GLU A 64 1.47 -1.32 8.15
CA GLU A 64 0.07 -1.68 8.45
C GLU A 64 -0.72 -0.48 8.96
N ASN A 65 -0.16 0.27 9.91
CA ASN A 65 -0.76 1.50 10.42
C ASN A 65 -0.94 2.54 9.32
N VAL A 66 0.04 2.72 8.44
CA VAL A 66 -0.10 3.67 7.31
C VAL A 66 -1.25 3.29 6.38
N ILE A 67 -1.41 2.00 6.06
CA ILE A 67 -2.50 1.55 5.20
C ILE A 67 -3.86 1.68 5.93
N LEU A 68 -3.91 1.42 7.24
CA LEU A 68 -5.11 1.55 8.06
C LEU A 68 -5.54 3.01 8.28
N GLU A 69 -4.59 3.91 8.49
CA GLU A 69 -4.83 5.33 8.70
C GLU A 69 -5.15 6.08 7.40
N ASP A 70 -4.77 5.51 6.25
CA ASP A 70 -5.10 6.04 4.93
C ASP A 70 -6.56 5.78 4.52
N SER A 71 -7.48 6.28 5.34
CA SER A 71 -8.94 6.25 5.14
C SER A 71 -9.41 6.89 3.83
N SER A 72 -8.55 7.68 3.19
CA SER A 72 -8.81 8.39 1.94
C SER A 72 -8.43 7.61 0.68
N SER A 73 -7.67 6.52 0.81
CA SER A 73 -7.38 5.61 -0.29
C SER A 73 -8.25 4.36 -0.19
N SER A 74 -8.83 3.92 -1.31
CA SER A 74 -9.59 2.67 -1.32
C SER A 74 -8.67 1.45 -1.32
N VAL A 75 -9.22 0.29 -0.97
CA VAL A 75 -8.53 -1.01 -1.09
C VAL A 75 -8.04 -1.25 -2.52
N ASP A 76 -8.82 -0.87 -3.54
CA ASP A 76 -8.41 -0.99 -4.95
C ASP A 76 -7.19 -0.13 -5.31
N VAL A 77 -7.01 1.02 -4.66
CA VAL A 77 -5.82 1.87 -4.84
C VAL A 77 -4.59 1.15 -4.29
N TRP A 78 -4.71 0.56 -3.09
CA TRP A 78 -3.62 -0.21 -2.49
C TRP A 78 -3.33 -1.52 -3.23
N ASP A 79 -4.34 -2.19 -3.80
CA ASP A 79 -4.10 -3.37 -4.63
C ASP A 79 -3.40 -3.02 -5.96
N GLN A 80 -3.69 -1.85 -6.54
CA GLN A 80 -2.93 -1.34 -7.68
C GLN A 80 -1.46 -1.09 -7.31
N VAL A 81 -1.20 -0.47 -6.15
CA VAL A 81 0.18 -0.29 -5.64
C VAL A 81 0.88 -1.64 -5.45
N ALA A 82 0.20 -2.63 -4.85
CA ALA A 82 0.73 -3.97 -4.67
C ALA A 82 1.03 -4.68 -6.00
N SER A 83 0.14 -4.54 -6.99
CA SER A 83 0.33 -5.11 -8.33
C SER A 83 1.54 -4.50 -9.02
N ARG A 84 1.67 -3.17 -8.97
CA ARG A 84 2.85 -2.45 -9.49
C ARG A 84 4.15 -2.84 -8.79
N CYS A 85 4.13 -3.04 -7.48
CA CYS A 85 5.31 -3.56 -6.78
C CYS A 85 5.73 -4.94 -7.31
N SER A 86 4.77 -5.83 -7.60
CA SER A 86 5.05 -7.13 -8.20
C SER A 86 5.65 -7.00 -9.61
N ASP A 87 5.08 -6.13 -10.46
CA ASP A 87 5.60 -5.84 -11.81
C ASP A 87 7.05 -5.33 -11.76
N LEU A 88 7.41 -4.60 -10.71
CA LEU A 88 8.74 -4.07 -10.45
C LEU A 88 9.68 -5.04 -9.72
N ASN A 89 9.35 -6.33 -9.72
CA ASN A 89 10.13 -7.40 -9.10
C ASN A 89 10.28 -7.24 -7.56
N ARG A 90 9.31 -6.56 -6.92
CA ARG A 90 9.19 -6.38 -5.47
C ARG A 90 8.00 -7.14 -4.92
N ALA A 91 8.04 -8.46 -5.09
CA ALA A 91 7.01 -9.39 -4.62
C ALA A 91 6.88 -9.42 -3.08
N ASP A 92 7.93 -9.04 -2.36
CA ASP A 92 7.94 -8.85 -0.92
C ASP A 92 6.98 -7.72 -0.51
N LEU A 93 7.13 -6.53 -1.11
CA LEU A 93 6.26 -5.38 -0.89
C LEU A 93 4.81 -5.67 -1.28
N SER A 94 4.64 -6.28 -2.45
CA SER A 94 3.31 -6.68 -2.96
C SER A 94 2.58 -7.58 -1.95
N ARG A 95 3.28 -8.61 -1.44
CA ARG A 95 2.71 -9.56 -0.48
C ARG A 95 2.41 -8.90 0.86
N ALA A 96 3.29 -8.01 1.34
CA ALA A 96 3.08 -7.29 2.59
C ALA A 96 1.79 -6.45 2.54
N ILE A 97 1.64 -5.62 1.49
CA ILE A 97 0.45 -4.78 1.28
C ILE A 97 -0.80 -5.65 1.19
N ARG A 98 -0.79 -6.70 0.35
CA ARG A 98 -1.95 -7.60 0.20
C ARG A 98 -2.31 -8.34 1.48
N SER A 99 -1.32 -8.77 2.27
CA SER A 99 -1.57 -9.41 3.57
C SER A 99 -2.31 -8.47 4.52
N ILE A 100 -1.92 -7.20 4.55
CA ILE A 100 -2.58 -6.17 5.37
C ILE A 100 -4.03 -5.94 4.89
N LEU A 101 -4.24 -5.75 3.58
CA LEU A 101 -5.57 -5.57 3.00
C LEU A 101 -6.50 -6.77 3.28
N LEU A 102 -5.98 -8.00 3.23
CA LEU A 102 -6.74 -9.21 3.54
C LEU A 102 -7.16 -9.26 5.01
N ARG A 103 -6.28 -8.87 5.94
CA ARG A 103 -6.60 -8.79 7.37
C ARG A 103 -7.69 -7.74 7.64
N GLN A 104 -7.66 -6.62 6.93
CA GLN A 104 -8.69 -5.57 7.03
C GLN A 104 -10.08 -6.07 6.62
N ASN A 105 -10.15 -6.94 5.61
CA ASN A 105 -11.42 -7.45 5.12
C ASN A 105 -12.02 -8.57 5.98
N GLY A 106 -11.38 -8.96 7.10
CA GLY A 106 -11.83 -10.05 7.98
C GLY A 106 -11.76 -11.45 7.37
N THR A 107 -11.62 -11.57 6.06
CA THR A 107 -11.27 -12.80 5.33
C THR A 107 -9.76 -13.06 5.40
N GLY A 108 -9.26 -13.28 6.61
CA GLY A 108 -7.92 -13.81 6.81
C GLY A 108 -7.86 -15.26 6.32
N VAL A 109 -7.63 -15.48 5.02
CA VAL A 109 -7.15 -16.79 4.55
C VAL A 109 -5.63 -16.79 4.71
N LEU A 110 -5.19 -17.10 5.92
CA LEU A 110 -3.89 -17.73 6.12
C LEU A 110 -4.04 -19.18 5.69
N SER A 111 -3.54 -19.53 4.50
CA SER A 111 -3.11 -20.89 4.23
C SER A 111 -2.21 -20.89 2.99
N SER A 112 -0.89 -20.87 3.23
CA SER A 112 0.04 -21.58 2.36
C SER A 112 0.06 -23.03 2.84
N ASP A 113 -1.03 -23.77 2.65
CA ASP A 113 -1.07 -25.21 2.82
C ASP A 113 -1.70 -25.80 1.54
N PRO A 114 -0.98 -26.67 0.79
CA PRO A 114 -1.49 -27.22 -0.45
C PRO A 114 -2.59 -28.28 -0.27
N ASP A 115 -3.10 -28.52 0.93
CA ASP A 115 -4.17 -29.51 1.19
C ASP A 115 -5.29 -28.95 2.08
N GLY A 116 -6.48 -28.75 1.52
CA GLY A 116 -7.72 -28.47 2.26
C GLY A 116 -8.66 -27.53 1.51
N ALA A 117 -9.55 -28.03 0.64
CA ALA A 117 -10.93 -28.41 0.95
C ALA A 117 -11.81 -27.21 1.39
N ARG A 118 -13.01 -26.94 0.88
CA ARG A 118 -13.94 -27.52 -0.10
C ARG A 118 -14.95 -26.40 -0.43
N LEU A 119 -15.47 -26.36 -1.67
CA LEU A 119 -16.57 -25.48 -2.06
C LEU A 119 -17.78 -25.64 -1.12
N MET A 120 -18.37 -24.53 -0.68
CA MET A 120 -19.75 -24.52 -0.16
C MET A 120 -20.67 -23.97 -1.23
N GLU A 121 -21.56 -24.82 -1.73
CA GLU A 121 -22.67 -24.46 -2.62
C GLU A 121 -23.63 -23.50 -1.90
N HIS A 122 -24.00 -22.42 -2.58
CA HIS A 122 -25.14 -21.59 -2.18
C HIS A 122 -26.43 -22.31 -2.57
N VAL A 123 -27.19 -22.77 -1.57
CA VAL A 123 -28.59 -23.16 -1.77
C VAL A 123 -29.42 -21.89 -1.79
N PHE A 124 -30.02 -21.57 -2.94
CA PHE A 124 -31.13 -20.63 -3.00
C PHE A 124 -32.45 -21.42 -2.89
N LEU A 125 -33.27 -21.00 -1.94
CA LEU A 125 -34.65 -21.45 -1.69
C LEU A 125 -35.57 -21.17 -2.89
#